data_AF-A0A9E0Y7B4-F1
#
_entry.id   AF-A0A9E0Y7B4-F1
#
_cell.length_a   1.000
_cell.length_b   1.000
_cell.length_c   1.000
_cell.angle_alpha   90.00
_cell.angle_beta   90.00
_cell.angle_gamma   90.00
#
_symmetry.space_group_name_H-M   'P 1'
#
loop_
_entity.id
_entity.type
_entity.pdbx_description
1 polymer ?
#
loop_
_entity_poly.entity_id
_entity_poly.type
_entity_poly.pdbx_seq_one_letter_code
_entity_poly.pdbx_strand_id
1 'polypeptide(L)'
;MSKKTKIVTLADGTKVLDELKRRAMSSFRFQIPTQVTTEATRKVLDAASLCYYNRPPKNAVQDNVPVPTEPGSLKLSADRYIEVEFRALSAVFLNQRGLDFSRPGVLEAAVPMLQGKTVYPNHQFQDIYNWLGVVSESFWDAKGDKADGVPGINCKVKIDAFLNYRIACGLMMNPPAVNAMSLTVVFEFEYSHPQMERWRFWELLGEEVDGEVVRLIVTKIIEFWEASLVPVGEDRMAIHQGNIEEDPDDESGDESFSAADPNLPANSNEEKTMKLDKEKKAKLGIEFDGDDVPETELLKAAEALAAQVTTLQPTNLAELTAKSELADKLLGEKRDEVVRLAKLAELGAAEGELEPVVAETIADAGFERLQSLHTYYQKKAAERFPQTGRSSFENNGEIENAGNGKKPAGSKGSVNGMF
;
A
#
# COMPACT_ATOMS: atom_id res chain seq x y z
N MET A 1 43.20 15.35 30.32
CA MET A 1 42.31 14.75 31.33
C MET A 1 40.86 14.97 30.93
N SER A 2 40.03 13.95 31.16
CA SER A 2 38.75 13.63 30.51
C SER A 2 37.58 14.57 30.86
N LYS A 3 36.72 14.89 29.88
CA LYS A 3 35.31 15.26 30.10
C LYS A 3 34.43 14.27 29.34
N LYS A 4 33.69 13.46 30.11
CA LYS A 4 32.75 12.45 29.65
C LYS A 4 31.56 13.08 28.93
N THR A 5 31.30 12.65 27.70
CA THR A 5 30.03 12.85 26.99
C THR A 5 28.95 11.97 27.62
N LYS A 6 27.86 12.58 28.11
CA LYS A 6 26.63 11.86 28.42
C LYS A 6 25.77 11.84 27.16
N ILE A 7 25.64 10.66 26.57
CA ILE A 7 24.64 10.35 25.55
C ILE A 7 23.33 10.10 26.30
N VAL A 8 22.29 10.87 26.02
CA VAL A 8 20.90 10.55 26.40
C VAL A 8 20.22 10.06 25.12
N THR A 9 20.01 8.75 25.05
CA THR A 9 19.12 8.08 24.11
C THR A 9 17.68 8.53 24.36
N LEU A 10 17.06 9.21 23.39
CA LEU A 10 15.61 9.41 23.34
C LEU A 10 14.98 8.26 22.57
N ALA A 11 14.10 7.53 23.26
CA ALA A 11 13.26 6.49 22.70
C ALA A 11 12.10 7.09 21.88
N ASP A 12 11.74 6.36 20.83
CA ASP A 12 10.47 6.32 20.10
C ASP A 12 10.02 7.49 19.20
N GLY A 13 10.45 7.42 17.94
CA GLY A 13 9.89 8.16 16.79
C GLY A 13 8.49 7.69 16.32
N THR A 14 7.80 6.83 17.06
CA THR A 14 6.46 6.30 16.75
C THR A 14 5.34 7.26 17.11
N LYS A 15 5.51 8.10 18.16
CA LYS A 15 4.47 9.04 18.62
C LYS A 15 4.17 10.19 17.64
N VAL A 16 5.18 10.64 16.89
CA VAL A 16 5.05 11.78 15.95
C VAL A 16 4.20 11.41 14.73
N LEU A 17 4.26 10.15 14.29
CA LEU A 17 3.55 9.68 13.09
C LEU A 17 2.04 9.46 13.33
N ASP A 18 1.64 9.14 14.57
CA ASP A 18 0.24 8.90 14.95
C ASP A 18 -0.56 10.18 15.18
N GLU A 19 0.11 11.31 15.40
CA GLU A 19 -0.55 12.62 15.56
C GLU A 19 -0.80 13.29 14.19
N LEU A 20 0.09 13.08 13.22
CA LEU A 20 -0.09 13.50 11.83
C LEU A 20 -1.25 12.78 11.13
N LYS A 21 -1.42 11.46 11.38
CA LYS A 21 -2.54 10.67 10.83
C LYS A 21 -3.91 11.09 11.35
N ARG A 22 -4.02 11.47 12.63
CA ARG A 22 -5.28 11.93 13.23
C ARG A 22 -5.77 13.26 12.64
N ARG A 23 -4.84 14.17 12.31
CA ARG A 23 -5.17 15.49 11.73
C ARG A 23 -5.66 15.41 10.27
N ALA A 24 -5.16 14.46 9.48
CA ALA A 24 -5.60 14.28 8.09
C ALA A 24 -7.02 13.69 7.95
N MET A 25 -7.55 13.03 9.01
CA MET A 25 -8.84 12.35 8.95
C MET A 25 -10.06 13.23 9.28
N SER A 26 -9.85 14.42 9.88
CA SER A 26 -10.95 15.35 10.17
C SER A 26 -11.48 16.08 8.92
N SER A 27 -10.71 16.15 7.84
CA SER A 27 -11.00 16.94 6.64
C SER A 27 -11.72 16.18 5.52
N PHE A 28 -11.97 14.87 5.68
CA PHE A 28 -12.48 14.00 4.60
C PHE A 28 -13.96 13.59 4.73
N ARG A 29 -14.78 14.37 5.46
CA ARG A 29 -16.16 13.99 5.81
C ARG A 29 -17.27 14.60 4.96
N PHE A 30 -16.98 15.15 3.78
CA PHE A 30 -18.02 15.63 2.87
C PHE A 30 -17.92 14.97 1.49
N GLN A 31 -19.08 14.50 1.01
CA GLN A 31 -19.39 13.95 -0.31
C GLN A 31 -19.19 12.43 -0.49
N ILE A 32 -20.13 11.64 0.06
CA ILE A 32 -20.63 10.45 -0.63
C ILE A 32 -22.14 10.68 -0.87
N PRO A 33 -22.64 10.57 -2.11
CA PRO A 33 -24.06 10.75 -2.40
C PRO A 33 -24.89 9.68 -1.69
N THR A 34 -25.86 10.10 -0.88
CA THR A 34 -26.88 9.22 -0.30
C THR A 34 -27.81 8.72 -1.39
N GLN A 35 -27.57 7.53 -1.92
CA GLN A 35 -28.61 6.74 -2.58
C GLN A 35 -28.73 5.35 -1.94
N VAL A 36 -29.95 5.13 -1.46
CA VAL A 36 -30.62 3.91 -0.95
C VAL A 36 -29.72 2.70 -0.71
N THR A 37 -29.16 2.61 0.49
CA THR A 37 -28.64 1.35 1.04
C THR A 37 -29.69 0.75 1.97
N THR A 38 -30.01 -0.52 1.78
CA THR A 38 -30.91 -1.26 2.69
C THR A 38 -30.25 -1.44 4.05
N GLU A 39 -31.03 -1.64 5.12
CA GLU A 39 -30.49 -1.83 6.49
C GLU A 39 -29.51 -3.02 6.57
N ALA A 40 -29.73 -4.06 5.76
CA ALA A 40 -28.82 -5.20 5.62
C ALA A 40 -27.48 -4.78 5.00
N THR A 41 -27.50 -3.98 3.92
CA THR A 41 -26.29 -3.43 3.28
C THR A 41 -25.54 -2.51 4.24
N ARG A 42 -26.26 -1.74 5.07
CA ARG A 42 -25.68 -0.86 6.08
C ARG A 42 -24.97 -1.65 7.19
N LYS A 43 -25.56 -2.74 7.68
CA LYS A 43 -24.93 -3.63 8.67
C LYS A 43 -23.67 -4.32 8.14
N VAL A 44 -23.65 -4.73 6.87
CA VAL A 44 -22.47 -5.32 6.23
C VAL A 44 -21.37 -4.25 6.03
N LEU A 45 -21.73 -3.03 5.61
CA LEU A 45 -20.79 -1.90 5.48
C LEU A 45 -20.25 -1.41 6.83
N ASP A 46 -21.06 -1.42 7.89
CA ASP A 46 -20.63 -1.07 9.24
C ASP A 46 -19.69 -2.14 9.82
N ALA A 47 -19.98 -3.44 9.59
CA ALA A 47 -19.10 -4.54 9.97
C ALA A 47 -17.78 -4.52 9.17
N ALA A 48 -17.82 -4.24 7.87
CA ALA A 48 -16.62 -4.12 7.02
C ALA A 48 -15.79 -2.86 7.33
N SER A 49 -16.43 -1.73 7.69
CA SER A 49 -15.73 -0.53 8.14
C SER A 49 -14.99 -0.75 9.46
N LEU A 50 -15.56 -1.49 10.41
CA LEU A 50 -14.91 -1.82 11.68
C LEU A 50 -13.60 -2.63 11.49
N CYS A 51 -13.53 -3.48 10.46
CA CYS A 51 -12.31 -4.22 10.11
C CYS A 51 -11.26 -3.37 9.38
N TYR A 52 -11.66 -2.29 8.70
CA TYR A 52 -10.75 -1.45 7.91
C TYR A 52 -10.05 -0.36 8.75
N TYR A 53 -10.67 0.09 9.84
CA TYR A 53 -10.16 1.24 10.62
C TYR A 53 -9.22 0.88 11.78
N ASN A 54 -8.95 -0.41 12.04
CA ASN A 54 -8.01 -0.86 13.08
C ASN A 54 -6.89 -1.72 12.48
N ARG A 55 -6.05 -1.16 11.61
CA ARG A 55 -4.71 -1.71 11.39
C ARG A 55 -3.75 -0.96 12.30
N PRO A 56 -3.36 -1.49 13.46
CA PRO A 56 -2.49 -0.78 14.37
C PRO A 56 -1.09 -0.62 13.74
N PRO A 57 -0.28 0.34 14.20
CA PRO A 57 1.16 0.29 13.95
C PRO A 57 1.68 -1.10 14.34
N LYS A 58 2.68 -1.60 13.61
CA LYS A 58 3.21 -3.00 13.64
C LYS A 58 3.53 -3.59 15.03
N ASN A 59 3.37 -2.85 16.12
CA ASN A 59 3.63 -3.29 17.50
C ASN A 59 2.40 -3.24 18.42
N ALA A 60 1.16 -3.07 17.94
CA ALA A 60 0.00 -2.91 18.83
C ALA A 60 -1.31 -3.54 18.32
N VAL A 61 -1.27 -4.74 17.73
CA VAL A 61 -2.49 -5.58 17.73
C VAL A 61 -2.61 -6.22 19.11
N GLN A 62 -3.14 -5.48 20.09
CA GLN A 62 -3.90 -6.17 21.12
C GLN A 62 -5.24 -6.47 20.48
N ASP A 63 -5.39 -7.71 20.02
CA ASP A 63 -6.68 -8.23 19.59
C ASP A 63 -7.66 -8.07 20.76
N ASN A 64 -8.45 -7.00 20.76
CA ASN A 64 -9.59 -6.81 21.66
C ASN A 64 -10.75 -7.76 21.29
N VAL A 65 -10.41 -8.92 20.73
CA VAL A 65 -11.33 -10.04 20.59
C VAL A 65 -11.39 -10.68 21.98
N PRO A 66 -12.58 -10.82 22.61
CA PRO A 66 -12.70 -11.55 23.86
C PRO A 66 -12.05 -12.92 23.69
N VAL A 67 -10.90 -13.14 24.34
CA VAL A 67 -10.23 -14.44 24.30
C VAL A 67 -11.16 -15.42 25.00
N PRO A 68 -11.69 -16.43 24.31
CA PRO A 68 -12.60 -17.37 24.93
C PRO A 68 -11.85 -18.11 26.04
N THR A 69 -12.28 -17.91 27.30
CA THR A 69 -11.58 -18.41 28.50
C THR A 69 -11.87 -19.88 28.80
N GLU A 70 -12.87 -20.47 28.14
CA GLU A 70 -13.22 -21.87 28.32
C GLU A 70 -12.45 -22.76 27.32
N PRO A 71 -11.86 -23.89 27.75
CA PRO A 71 -11.25 -24.85 26.85
C PRO A 71 -12.23 -25.27 25.75
N GLY A 72 -11.88 -25.04 24.48
CA GLY A 72 -12.72 -25.39 23.31
C GLY A 72 -13.79 -24.35 22.93
N SER A 73 -13.81 -23.18 23.57
CA SER A 73 -14.75 -22.08 23.23
C SER A 73 -14.28 -21.20 22.06
N LEU A 74 -13.02 -21.29 21.64
CA LEU A 74 -12.55 -20.73 20.37
C LEU A 74 -13.02 -21.63 19.21
N LYS A 75 -14.27 -21.45 18.80
CA LYS A 75 -14.80 -22.04 17.57
C LYS A 75 -14.80 -20.98 16.48
N LEU A 76 -13.75 -20.98 15.66
CA LEU A 76 -13.75 -20.21 14.43
C LEU A 76 -14.73 -20.87 13.45
N SER A 77 -15.67 -20.08 12.94
CA SER A 77 -16.65 -20.54 11.97
C SER A 77 -15.99 -20.73 10.59
N ALA A 78 -16.45 -21.72 9.82
CA ALA A 78 -15.83 -22.07 8.54
C ALA A 78 -15.96 -20.97 7.48
N ASP A 79 -17.04 -20.19 7.55
CA ASP A 79 -17.33 -18.99 6.73
C ASP A 79 -16.33 -17.84 6.90
N ARG A 80 -15.44 -17.94 7.90
CA ARG A 80 -14.32 -17.01 8.08
C ARG A 80 -13.25 -17.14 6.99
N TYR A 81 -13.15 -18.30 6.36
CA TYR A 81 -12.08 -18.61 5.42
C TYR A 81 -12.61 -18.65 3.99
N ILE A 82 -11.79 -18.13 3.08
CA ILE A 82 -11.94 -18.40 1.64
C ILE A 82 -10.88 -19.42 1.22
N GLU A 83 -11.21 -20.20 0.21
CA GLU A 83 -10.29 -21.13 -0.42
C GLU A 83 -10.23 -20.81 -1.91
N VAL A 84 -9.01 -20.60 -2.41
CA VAL A 84 -8.76 -20.28 -3.82
C VAL A 84 -7.59 -21.12 -4.33
N GLU A 85 -7.60 -21.41 -5.63
CA GLU A 85 -6.61 -22.28 -6.26
C GLU A 85 -5.61 -21.48 -7.10
N PHE A 86 -4.34 -21.86 -6.99
CA PHE A 86 -3.22 -21.28 -7.73
C PHE A 86 -2.38 -22.37 -8.37
N ARG A 87 -1.83 -22.07 -9.56
CA ARG A 87 -0.56 -22.66 -9.97
C ARG A 87 0.52 -22.03 -9.09
N ALA A 88 1.25 -22.87 -8.36
CA ALA A 88 2.29 -22.44 -7.44
C ALA A 88 3.66 -22.38 -8.10
N LEU A 89 3.98 -23.37 -8.95
CA LEU A 89 5.24 -23.44 -9.70
C LEU A 89 5.09 -24.36 -10.92
N SER A 90 5.63 -23.94 -12.05
CA SER A 90 5.55 -24.64 -13.34
C SER A 90 6.90 -25.24 -13.73
N ALA A 91 6.88 -26.34 -14.48
CA ALA A 91 8.08 -27.05 -14.95
C ALA A 91 8.73 -26.32 -16.14
N VAL A 92 9.20 -25.10 -15.90
CA VAL A 92 9.72 -24.19 -16.92
C VAL A 92 11.12 -23.69 -16.57
N PHE A 93 11.78 -23.13 -17.58
CA PHE A 93 12.97 -22.31 -17.39
C PHE A 93 12.58 -20.86 -17.08
N LEU A 94 12.98 -20.36 -15.91
CA LEU A 94 12.81 -18.99 -15.47
C LEU A 94 14.01 -18.15 -15.92
N ASN A 95 13.88 -17.54 -17.09
CA ASN A 95 14.99 -16.85 -17.77
C ASN A 95 15.65 -15.76 -16.91
N GLN A 96 14.87 -14.88 -16.28
CA GLN A 96 15.44 -13.75 -15.51
C GLN A 96 16.20 -14.17 -14.24
N ARG A 97 16.00 -15.41 -13.79
CA ARG A 97 16.70 -15.96 -12.62
C ARG A 97 17.76 -16.99 -12.99
N GLY A 98 17.83 -17.38 -14.26
CA GLY A 98 18.65 -18.50 -14.70
C GLY A 98 18.33 -19.79 -13.95
N LEU A 99 17.06 -20.05 -13.62
CA LEU A 99 16.62 -21.24 -12.87
C LEU A 99 15.79 -22.15 -13.76
N ASP A 100 16.14 -23.43 -13.83
CA ASP A 100 15.44 -24.40 -14.67
C ASP A 100 14.75 -25.48 -13.83
N PHE A 101 13.42 -25.42 -13.79
CA PHE A 101 12.56 -26.39 -13.11
C PHE A 101 11.98 -27.45 -14.06
N SER A 102 12.39 -27.47 -15.34
CA SER A 102 11.83 -28.38 -16.35
C SER A 102 12.28 -29.83 -16.21
N ARG A 103 13.23 -30.13 -15.31
CA ARG A 103 13.74 -31.50 -15.10
C ARG A 103 12.59 -32.43 -14.64
N PRO A 104 12.28 -33.50 -15.40
CA PRO A 104 11.16 -34.39 -15.07
C PRO A 104 11.25 -34.99 -13.67
N GLY A 105 10.11 -35.06 -12.99
CA GLY A 105 9.97 -35.67 -11.65
C GLY A 105 10.48 -34.81 -10.48
N VAL A 106 11.22 -33.73 -10.72
CA VAL A 106 11.77 -32.88 -9.64
C VAL A 106 10.66 -32.11 -8.92
N LEU A 107 9.79 -31.42 -9.67
CA LEU A 107 8.67 -30.69 -9.07
C LEU A 107 7.58 -31.62 -8.53
N GLU A 108 7.30 -32.72 -9.24
CA GLU A 108 6.31 -33.71 -8.79
C GLU A 108 6.67 -34.30 -7.41
N ALA A 109 7.94 -34.62 -7.19
CA ALA A 109 8.42 -35.09 -5.89
C ALA A 109 8.31 -34.04 -4.77
N ALA A 110 8.24 -32.75 -5.12
CA ALA A 110 8.18 -31.63 -4.18
C ALA A 110 6.75 -31.29 -3.73
N VAL A 111 5.72 -31.75 -4.45
CA VAL A 111 4.30 -31.47 -4.16
C VAL A 111 3.94 -31.57 -2.67
N PRO A 112 4.22 -32.68 -1.94
CA PRO A 112 3.82 -32.78 -0.53
C PRO A 112 4.54 -31.80 0.41
N MET A 113 5.65 -31.19 -0.03
CA MET A 113 6.40 -30.21 0.77
C MET A 113 5.71 -28.86 0.84
N LEU A 114 4.79 -28.57 -0.09
CA LEU A 114 4.09 -27.29 -0.15
C LEU A 114 2.86 -27.27 0.78
N GLN A 115 2.28 -28.42 1.08
CA GLN A 115 1.15 -28.52 2.00
C GLN A 115 1.54 -28.01 3.40
N GLY A 116 0.68 -27.17 3.98
CA GLY A 116 0.89 -26.60 5.30
C GLY A 116 1.84 -25.39 5.33
N LYS A 117 2.36 -24.93 4.18
CA LYS A 117 3.19 -23.72 4.12
C LYS A 117 2.33 -22.48 4.33
N THR A 118 2.87 -21.55 5.14
CA THR A 118 2.20 -20.28 5.44
C THR A 118 2.14 -19.40 4.21
N VAL A 119 0.99 -18.75 4.02
CA VAL A 119 0.76 -17.80 2.94
C VAL A 119 0.97 -16.37 3.45
N TYR A 120 1.78 -15.57 2.76
CA TYR A 120 2.07 -14.18 3.08
C TYR A 120 1.62 -13.22 1.96
N PRO A 121 1.43 -11.92 2.23
CA PRO A 121 1.13 -10.93 1.20
C PRO A 121 2.37 -10.50 0.39
N ASN A 122 3.55 -11.00 0.77
CA ASN A 122 4.85 -10.77 0.13
C ASN A 122 5.91 -11.66 0.80
N HIS A 123 7.13 -11.66 0.27
CA HIS A 123 8.27 -12.45 0.78
C HIS A 123 8.83 -12.00 2.15
N GLN A 124 8.09 -11.24 2.98
CA GLN A 124 8.47 -10.92 4.37
C GLN A 124 8.04 -12.03 5.34
N PHE A 125 8.44 -13.26 5.07
CA PHE A 125 8.01 -14.46 5.82
C PHE A 125 8.60 -14.58 7.24
N GLN A 126 9.51 -13.69 7.62
CA GLN A 126 10.07 -13.63 8.98
C GLN A 126 9.10 -12.97 9.97
N ASP A 127 8.08 -12.26 9.48
CA ASP A 127 7.08 -11.57 10.28
C ASP A 127 5.85 -12.46 10.46
N ILE A 128 5.83 -13.23 11.56
CA ILE A 128 4.74 -14.16 11.88
C ILE A 128 3.39 -13.47 12.09
N TYR A 129 3.32 -12.14 12.21
CA TYR A 129 2.05 -11.41 12.34
C TYR A 129 1.47 -11.01 10.97
N ASN A 130 2.22 -11.19 9.89
CA ASN A 130 1.83 -10.78 8.54
C ASN A 130 1.33 -11.96 7.68
N TRP A 131 0.99 -13.10 8.29
CA TRP A 131 0.41 -14.24 7.58
C TRP A 131 -1.02 -13.95 7.13
N LEU A 132 -1.41 -14.53 5.99
CA LEU A 132 -2.76 -14.47 5.43
C LEU A 132 -3.54 -15.77 5.66
N GLY A 133 -2.82 -16.87 5.56
CA GLY A 133 -3.42 -18.19 5.48
C GLY A 133 -2.38 -19.30 5.41
N VAL A 134 -2.83 -20.44 4.88
CA VAL A 134 -2.02 -21.65 4.73
C VAL A 134 -2.35 -22.33 3.40
N VAL A 135 -1.38 -23.01 2.82
CA VAL A 135 -1.65 -23.99 1.75
C VAL A 135 -2.37 -25.19 2.37
N SER A 136 -3.65 -25.34 2.10
CA SER A 136 -4.48 -26.43 2.63
C SER A 136 -4.27 -27.74 1.87
N GLU A 137 -4.02 -27.65 0.56
CA GLU A 137 -3.84 -28.78 -0.33
C GLU A 137 -2.81 -28.41 -1.43
N SER A 138 -2.05 -29.39 -1.88
CA SER A 138 -1.11 -29.26 -2.99
C SER A 138 -1.15 -30.53 -3.83
N PHE A 139 -1.17 -30.40 -5.16
CA PHE A 139 -1.30 -31.52 -6.07
C PHE A 139 -0.53 -31.29 -7.36
N TRP A 140 -0.15 -32.40 -8.01
CA TRP A 140 0.55 -32.37 -9.29
C TRP A 140 -0.45 -32.24 -10.43
N ASP A 141 -0.18 -31.32 -11.34
CA ASP A 141 -0.87 -31.22 -12.63
C ASP A 141 0.10 -31.63 -13.73
N ALA A 142 -0.02 -32.88 -14.18
CA ALA A 142 0.83 -33.43 -15.23
C ALA A 142 0.45 -32.93 -16.63
N LYS A 143 -0.80 -32.49 -16.83
CA LYS A 143 -1.30 -32.10 -18.16
C LYS A 143 -1.09 -30.63 -18.45
N GLY A 144 -1.16 -29.78 -17.43
CA GLY A 144 -1.05 -28.35 -17.63
C GLY A 144 -2.26 -27.73 -18.32
N ASP A 145 -3.46 -28.28 -18.11
CA ASP A 145 -4.68 -27.89 -18.87
C ASP A 145 -4.97 -26.38 -18.76
N LYS A 146 -4.62 -25.75 -17.63
CA LYS A 146 -4.75 -24.31 -17.37
C LYS A 146 -3.44 -23.51 -17.49
N ALA A 147 -2.40 -24.13 -18.06
CA ALA A 147 -1.08 -23.54 -18.24
C ALA A 147 -0.44 -24.00 -19.56
N ASP A 148 -1.19 -23.99 -20.65
CA ASP A 148 -0.71 -24.28 -22.01
C ASP A 148 0.04 -25.62 -22.16
N GLY A 149 -0.42 -26.65 -21.45
CA GLY A 149 0.20 -27.97 -21.51
C GLY A 149 1.45 -28.13 -20.63
N VAL A 150 1.80 -27.12 -19.84
CA VAL A 150 2.99 -27.13 -18.98
C VAL A 150 2.67 -27.77 -17.62
N PRO A 151 3.36 -28.87 -17.26
CA PRO A 151 3.18 -29.51 -15.96
C PRO A 151 3.59 -28.58 -14.80
N GLY A 152 2.98 -28.76 -13.63
CA GLY A 152 3.30 -27.93 -12.47
C GLY A 152 2.65 -28.37 -11.17
N ILE A 153 3.05 -27.69 -10.09
CA ILE A 153 2.45 -27.83 -8.77
C ILE A 153 1.29 -26.85 -8.68
N ASN A 154 0.09 -27.35 -8.42
CA ASN A 154 -1.06 -26.56 -8.00
C ASN A 154 -1.24 -26.63 -6.49
N CYS A 155 -1.89 -25.61 -5.95
CA CYS A 155 -2.23 -25.56 -4.54
C CYS A 155 -3.55 -24.84 -4.29
N LYS A 156 -4.24 -25.27 -3.22
CA LYS A 156 -5.33 -24.51 -2.63
C LYS A 156 -4.80 -23.77 -1.42
N VAL A 157 -5.10 -22.48 -1.37
CA VAL A 157 -4.74 -21.61 -0.25
C VAL A 157 -5.99 -21.21 0.49
N LYS A 158 -5.96 -21.44 1.80
CA LYS A 158 -7.00 -21.10 2.74
C LYS A 158 -6.63 -19.82 3.47
N ILE A 159 -7.37 -18.75 3.23
CA ILE A 159 -7.08 -17.41 3.74
C ILE A 159 -8.16 -16.96 4.71
N ASP A 160 -7.75 -16.34 5.82
CA ASP A 160 -8.66 -15.70 6.77
C ASP A 160 -9.21 -14.39 6.16
N ALA A 161 -10.46 -14.43 5.67
CA ALA A 161 -11.08 -13.30 4.99
C ALA A 161 -11.47 -12.17 5.95
N PHE A 162 -11.59 -12.43 7.25
CA PHE A 162 -11.96 -11.41 8.23
C PHE A 162 -10.75 -10.55 8.61
N LEU A 163 -9.60 -11.18 8.83
CA LEU A 163 -8.35 -10.46 9.08
C LEU A 163 -7.79 -9.82 7.80
N ASN A 164 -8.06 -10.41 6.64
CA ASN A 164 -7.47 -10.00 5.36
C ASN A 164 -8.52 -9.59 4.30
N TYR A 165 -9.56 -8.86 4.72
CA TYR A 165 -10.74 -8.55 3.90
C TYR A 165 -10.42 -8.01 2.50
N ARG A 166 -9.53 -7.01 2.38
CA ARG A 166 -9.17 -6.43 1.07
C ARG A 166 -8.52 -7.46 0.13
N ILE A 167 -7.65 -8.31 0.67
CA ILE A 167 -6.99 -9.36 -0.12
C ILE A 167 -8.02 -10.41 -0.51
N ALA A 168 -8.88 -10.83 0.41
CA ALA A 168 -9.97 -11.75 0.12
C ALA A 168 -10.90 -11.23 -0.98
N CYS A 169 -11.32 -9.95 -0.91
CA CYS A 169 -12.08 -9.34 -2.00
C CYS A 169 -11.30 -9.36 -3.32
N GLY A 170 -10.00 -9.03 -3.30
CA GLY A 170 -9.17 -9.02 -4.52
C GLY A 170 -8.99 -10.41 -5.15
N LEU A 171 -8.94 -11.46 -4.34
CA LEU A 171 -8.88 -12.85 -4.81
C LEU A 171 -10.22 -13.32 -5.37
N MET A 172 -11.33 -12.89 -4.78
CA MET A 172 -12.69 -13.32 -5.17
C MET A 172 -13.32 -12.48 -6.29
N MET A 173 -12.64 -11.43 -6.78
CA MET A 173 -13.09 -10.68 -7.95
C MET A 173 -13.06 -11.54 -9.22
N ASN A 174 -13.90 -11.22 -10.19
CA ASN A 174 -13.86 -11.80 -11.53
C ASN A 174 -13.70 -10.68 -12.57
N PRO A 175 -12.54 -10.53 -13.24
CA PRO A 175 -11.29 -11.27 -13.00
C PRO A 175 -10.64 -10.91 -11.65
N PRO A 176 -9.81 -11.80 -11.07
CA PRO A 176 -9.18 -11.56 -9.77
C PRO A 176 -8.14 -10.42 -9.86
N ALA A 177 -8.22 -9.48 -8.93
CA ALA A 177 -7.25 -8.38 -8.81
C ALA A 177 -5.93 -8.81 -8.16
N VAL A 178 -5.96 -9.88 -7.35
CA VAL A 178 -4.76 -10.56 -6.84
C VAL A 178 -4.71 -11.92 -7.51
N ASN A 179 -3.77 -12.11 -8.43
CA ASN A 179 -3.83 -13.24 -9.36
C ASN A 179 -2.51 -14.00 -9.52
N ALA A 180 -1.43 -13.63 -8.83
CA ALA A 180 -0.15 -14.32 -8.93
C ALA A 180 0.39 -14.74 -7.56
N MET A 181 1.14 -15.85 -7.59
CA MET A 181 1.79 -16.43 -6.42
C MET A 181 3.29 -16.64 -6.72
N SER A 182 4.09 -16.63 -5.67
CA SER A 182 5.51 -16.96 -5.71
C SER A 182 5.87 -17.81 -4.50
N LEU A 183 6.92 -18.61 -4.63
CA LEU A 183 7.44 -19.47 -3.57
C LEU A 183 8.89 -19.11 -3.25
N THR A 184 9.25 -19.14 -1.98
CA THR A 184 10.67 -19.21 -1.60
C THR A 184 11.10 -20.66 -1.57
N VAL A 185 11.94 -21.05 -2.52
CA VAL A 185 12.34 -22.45 -2.75
C VAL A 185 13.79 -22.67 -2.38
N VAL A 186 14.06 -23.75 -1.63
CA VAL A 186 15.42 -24.25 -1.36
C VAL A 186 15.64 -25.51 -2.18
N PHE A 187 16.74 -25.57 -2.92
CA PHE A 187 16.97 -26.64 -3.89
C PHE A 187 18.46 -26.98 -4.09
N GLU A 188 18.72 -28.18 -4.57
CA GLU A 188 20.00 -28.61 -5.12
C GLU A 188 20.00 -28.34 -6.63
N PHE A 189 21.17 -28.04 -7.21
CA PHE A 189 21.29 -27.72 -8.64
C PHE A 189 22.60 -28.21 -9.25
N GLU A 190 22.59 -28.32 -10.58
CA GLU A 190 23.76 -28.52 -11.44
C GLU A 190 23.98 -27.26 -12.29
N TYR A 191 25.23 -26.97 -12.60
CA TYR A 191 25.58 -25.91 -13.56
C TYR A 191 25.34 -26.42 -14.99
N SER A 192 24.64 -25.67 -15.85
CA SER A 192 24.53 -26.06 -17.27
C SER A 192 25.89 -26.10 -17.97
N HIS A 193 26.85 -25.28 -17.53
CA HIS A 193 28.22 -25.23 -18.05
C HIS A 193 29.24 -25.65 -16.98
N PRO A 194 29.40 -26.95 -16.69
CA PRO A 194 30.22 -27.43 -15.57
C PRO A 194 31.73 -27.17 -15.75
N GLN A 195 32.17 -26.95 -16.99
CA GLN A 195 33.57 -26.65 -17.31
C GLN A 195 33.88 -25.14 -17.31
N MET A 196 32.85 -24.29 -17.20
CA MET A 196 33.02 -22.83 -17.15
C MET A 196 33.56 -22.41 -15.78
N GLU A 197 34.45 -21.42 -15.77
CA GLU A 197 34.93 -20.84 -14.52
C GLU A 197 33.77 -20.24 -13.72
N ARG A 198 33.72 -20.51 -12.40
CA ARG A 198 32.56 -20.20 -11.56
C ARG A 198 32.17 -18.72 -11.59
N TRP A 199 33.13 -17.80 -11.56
CA TRP A 199 32.83 -16.36 -11.60
C TRP A 199 32.18 -15.97 -12.93
N ARG A 200 32.65 -16.55 -14.04
CA ARG A 200 32.14 -16.30 -15.38
C ARG A 200 30.74 -16.88 -15.55
N PHE A 201 30.48 -18.04 -14.95
CA PHE A 201 29.14 -18.63 -14.91
C PHE A 201 28.12 -17.67 -14.28
N TRP A 202 28.44 -17.05 -13.14
CA TRP A 202 27.53 -16.12 -12.48
C TRP A 202 27.37 -14.79 -13.23
N GLU A 203 28.42 -14.33 -13.91
CA GLU A 203 28.36 -13.12 -14.75
C GLU A 203 27.47 -13.32 -15.98
N LEU A 204 27.44 -14.53 -16.53
CA LEU A 204 26.68 -14.87 -17.74
C LEU A 204 25.34 -15.55 -17.44
N LEU A 205 24.88 -15.58 -16.19
CA LEU A 205 23.63 -16.27 -15.84
C LEU A 205 22.45 -15.69 -16.63
N GLY A 206 21.73 -16.54 -17.37
CA GLY A 206 20.63 -16.16 -18.27
C GLY A 206 21.06 -15.85 -19.71
N GLU A 207 22.36 -15.76 -19.99
CA GLU A 207 22.89 -15.52 -21.34
C GLU A 207 23.12 -16.83 -22.11
N GLU A 208 23.02 -16.76 -23.43
CA GLU A 208 23.34 -17.89 -24.31
C GLU A 208 24.86 -17.99 -24.55
N VAL A 209 25.42 -19.17 -24.31
CA VAL A 209 26.82 -19.50 -24.57
C VAL A 209 26.87 -20.87 -25.23
N ASP A 210 27.62 -21.00 -26.33
CA ASP A 210 27.79 -22.27 -27.04
C ASP A 210 26.46 -22.98 -27.42
N GLY A 211 25.39 -22.20 -27.64
CA GLY A 211 24.06 -22.71 -28.00
C GLY A 211 23.22 -23.20 -26.81
N GLU A 212 23.67 -22.99 -25.57
CA GLU A 212 22.91 -23.28 -24.36
C GLU A 212 22.85 -22.06 -23.42
N VAL A 213 21.69 -21.82 -22.80
CA VAL A 213 21.57 -20.77 -21.79
C VAL A 213 22.31 -21.18 -20.50
N VAL A 214 23.15 -20.29 -20.00
CA VAL A 214 23.82 -20.44 -18.70
C VAL A 214 22.77 -20.38 -17.59
N ARG A 215 22.51 -21.52 -16.95
CA ARG A 215 21.42 -21.69 -15.98
C ARG A 215 21.74 -22.72 -14.91
N LEU A 216 21.10 -22.57 -13.76
CA LEU A 216 21.07 -23.54 -12.68
C LEU A 216 19.97 -24.56 -12.99
N ILE A 217 20.37 -25.79 -13.25
CA ILE A 217 19.44 -26.89 -13.50
C ILE A 217 19.05 -27.48 -12.16
N VAL A 218 17.80 -27.27 -11.76
CA VAL A 218 17.31 -27.73 -10.46
C VAL A 218 17.21 -29.25 -10.47
N THR A 219 17.89 -29.89 -9.53
CA THR A 219 17.98 -31.36 -9.46
C THR A 219 17.09 -31.94 -8.38
N LYS A 220 16.76 -31.15 -7.35
CA LYS A 220 15.93 -31.56 -6.23
C LYS A 220 15.43 -30.36 -5.45
N ILE A 221 14.16 -30.35 -5.09
CA ILE A 221 13.62 -29.41 -4.09
C ILE A 221 13.89 -29.99 -2.70
N ILE A 222 14.52 -29.19 -1.84
CA ILE A 222 14.80 -29.53 -0.45
C ILE A 222 13.59 -29.14 0.40
N GLU A 223 13.11 -27.91 0.24
CA GLU A 223 12.01 -27.36 1.03
C GLU A 223 11.43 -26.09 0.38
N PHE A 224 10.15 -25.82 0.64
CA PHE A 224 9.54 -24.49 0.48
C PHE A 224 9.51 -23.78 1.83
N TRP A 225 9.99 -22.54 1.91
CA TRP A 225 9.92 -21.78 3.17
C TRP A 225 8.54 -21.17 3.38
N GLU A 226 7.90 -20.73 2.31
CA GLU A 226 6.66 -19.97 2.34
C GLU A 226 6.01 -19.90 0.95
N ALA A 227 4.74 -19.53 0.92
CA ALA A 227 4.04 -19.09 -0.29
C ALA A 227 3.61 -17.62 -0.14
N SER A 228 3.76 -16.84 -1.20
CA SER A 228 3.49 -15.41 -1.18
C SER A 228 2.58 -15.00 -2.33
N LEU A 229 1.60 -14.14 -2.03
CA LEU A 229 0.88 -13.41 -3.06
C LEU A 229 1.78 -12.29 -3.58
N VAL A 230 1.88 -12.15 -4.90
CA VAL A 230 2.73 -11.16 -5.56
C VAL A 230 1.96 -10.46 -6.68
N PRO A 231 2.31 -9.22 -7.03
CA PRO A 231 1.68 -8.54 -8.17
C PRO A 231 2.03 -9.20 -9.50
N VAL A 232 3.25 -9.74 -9.61
CA VAL A 232 3.77 -10.46 -10.78
C VAL A 232 4.75 -11.52 -10.29
N GLY A 233 4.51 -12.78 -10.66
CA GLY A 233 5.44 -13.88 -10.42
C GLY A 233 6.55 -13.93 -11.46
N GLU A 234 7.70 -14.50 -11.07
CA GLU A 234 8.77 -14.85 -12.03
C GLU A 234 8.28 -15.94 -12.97
N ASP A 235 7.66 -16.98 -12.40
CA ASP A 235 6.85 -17.92 -13.15
C ASP A 235 5.56 -17.22 -13.58
N ARG A 236 5.43 -16.98 -14.89
CA ARG A 236 4.27 -16.30 -15.48
C ARG A 236 3.02 -17.17 -15.50
N MET A 237 3.17 -18.47 -15.31
CA MET A 237 2.05 -19.42 -15.22
C MET A 237 1.60 -19.62 -13.77
N ALA A 238 2.34 -19.14 -12.77
CA ALA A 238 1.99 -19.23 -11.35
C ALA A 238 0.85 -18.26 -10.96
N ILE A 239 -0.33 -18.51 -11.53
CA ILE A 239 -1.49 -17.63 -11.44
C ILE A 239 -2.71 -18.33 -10.82
N HIS A 240 -3.68 -17.51 -10.40
CA HIS A 240 -4.97 -17.93 -9.89
C HIS A 240 -5.73 -18.72 -10.96
N GLN A 241 -6.30 -19.86 -10.58
CA GLN A 241 -6.91 -20.85 -11.48
C GLN A 241 -8.43 -20.67 -11.66
N GLY A 242 -8.96 -19.48 -11.34
CA GLY A 242 -10.39 -19.14 -11.27
C GLY A 242 -11.17 -19.78 -10.11
N ASN A 243 -12.36 -19.22 -9.81
CA ASN A 243 -13.43 -19.92 -9.10
C ASN A 243 -14.38 -20.46 -10.18
N ILE A 244 -14.22 -21.73 -10.56
CA ILE A 244 -15.09 -22.34 -11.56
C ILE A 244 -16.38 -22.74 -10.85
N GLU A 245 -17.35 -21.83 -10.76
CA GLU A 245 -18.74 -22.26 -10.89
C GLU A 245 -18.93 -22.54 -12.39
N GLU A 246 -18.93 -23.81 -12.78
CA GLU A 246 -19.43 -24.20 -14.10
C GLU A 246 -20.91 -23.82 -14.09
N ASP A 247 -21.26 -22.71 -14.73
CA ASP A 247 -22.64 -22.44 -15.07
C ASP A 247 -23.00 -23.42 -16.21
N PRO A 248 -23.87 -24.42 -15.98
CA PRO A 248 -24.13 -25.48 -16.96
C PRO A 248 -24.81 -24.99 -18.25
N ASP A 249 -25.17 -23.70 -18.32
CA ASP A 249 -25.85 -23.08 -19.46
C ASP A 249 -25.00 -22.03 -20.21
N ASP A 250 -23.71 -21.85 -19.87
CA ASP A 250 -22.84 -20.93 -20.62
C ASP A 250 -22.17 -21.62 -21.82
N GLU A 251 -22.91 -21.78 -22.91
CA GLU A 251 -22.37 -22.09 -24.25
C GLU A 251 -21.63 -20.90 -24.89
N SER A 252 -20.93 -20.06 -24.11
CA SER A 252 -19.93 -19.13 -24.67
C SER A 252 -18.54 -19.77 -24.59
N GLY A 253 -18.20 -20.43 -25.69
CA GLY A 253 -16.98 -21.23 -25.81
C GLY A 253 -15.68 -20.48 -25.52
N ASP A 254 -14.74 -21.26 -24.99
CA ASP A 254 -13.29 -21.07 -25.00
C ASP A 254 -12.78 -19.81 -25.72
N GLU A 255 -12.44 -18.79 -24.94
CA GLU A 255 -11.32 -17.91 -25.27
C GLU A 255 -10.23 -18.08 -24.22
N SER A 256 -9.68 -19.30 -24.16
CA SER A 256 -8.30 -19.49 -23.72
C SER A 256 -7.39 -18.74 -24.70
N PHE A 257 -6.66 -17.74 -24.23
CA PHE A 257 -5.52 -17.20 -24.97
C PHE A 257 -4.43 -18.29 -25.05
N SER A 258 -4.58 -19.24 -25.97
CA SER A 258 -3.54 -20.23 -26.27
C SER A 258 -2.48 -19.54 -27.14
N ALA A 259 -1.24 -19.54 -26.66
CA ALA A 259 -0.10 -19.23 -27.50
C ALA A 259 0.14 -20.40 -28.49
N ALA A 260 0.40 -20.04 -29.75
CA ALA A 260 0.81 -20.89 -30.89
C ALA A 260 -0.31 -21.43 -31.81
N ASP A 261 -0.79 -20.56 -32.71
CA ASP A 261 -1.28 -20.97 -34.02
C ASP A 261 -0.08 -21.28 -34.94
N PRO A 262 0.06 -22.49 -35.53
CA PRO A 262 1.12 -22.82 -36.48
C PRO A 262 0.96 -22.16 -37.86
N ASN A 263 -0.05 -21.31 -38.05
CA ASN A 263 -0.37 -20.69 -39.33
C ASN A 263 -0.26 -19.16 -39.29
N LEU A 264 0.82 -18.64 -38.71
CA LEU A 264 1.19 -17.23 -38.84
C LEU A 264 1.46 -16.89 -40.32
N PRO A 265 0.73 -15.93 -40.94
CA PRO A 265 1.23 -15.31 -42.16
C PRO A 265 2.52 -14.56 -41.82
N ALA A 266 3.46 -14.58 -42.77
CA ALA A 266 4.77 -13.92 -42.64
C ALA A 266 4.59 -12.48 -42.15
N ASN A 267 5.41 -12.06 -41.16
CA ASN A 267 5.48 -10.70 -40.61
C ASN A 267 5.07 -9.64 -41.63
N SER A 268 3.83 -9.16 -41.55
CA SER A 268 3.49 -7.89 -42.17
C SER A 268 4.01 -6.81 -41.25
N ASN A 269 4.91 -5.96 -41.75
CA ASN A 269 5.29 -4.69 -41.12
C ASN A 269 4.11 -3.69 -41.18
N GLU A 270 2.89 -4.16 -40.92
CA GLU A 270 1.71 -3.31 -40.87
C GLU A 270 1.59 -2.75 -39.46
N GLU A 271 1.80 -1.44 -39.36
CA GLU A 271 1.64 -0.69 -38.12
C GLU A 271 0.22 -0.91 -37.59
N LYS A 272 0.11 -1.54 -36.42
CA LYS A 272 -1.18 -1.80 -35.79
C LYS A 272 -1.80 -0.46 -35.40
N THR A 273 -3.05 -0.25 -35.79
CA THR A 273 -3.82 0.94 -35.45
C THR A 273 -4.95 0.59 -34.48
N MET A 274 -5.31 1.55 -33.63
CA MET A 274 -6.42 1.42 -32.69
C MET A 274 -7.44 2.52 -32.97
N LYS A 275 -8.71 2.14 -33.05
CA LYS A 275 -9.80 3.12 -33.20
C LYS A 275 -10.04 3.86 -31.90
N LEU A 276 -9.72 5.15 -31.89
CA LEU A 276 -9.98 6.04 -30.77
C LEU A 276 -10.94 7.15 -31.19
N ASP A 277 -11.95 7.40 -30.36
CA ASP A 277 -12.82 8.55 -30.51
C ASP A 277 -12.13 9.84 -29.98
N LYS A 278 -12.70 11.00 -30.33
CA LYS A 278 -12.14 12.31 -29.95
C LYS A 278 -12.02 12.49 -28.44
N GLU A 279 -12.90 11.87 -27.66
CA GLU A 279 -12.87 11.96 -26.19
C GLU A 279 -11.72 11.15 -25.60
N LYS A 280 -11.47 9.94 -26.11
CA LYS A 280 -10.35 9.09 -25.72
C LYS A 280 -9.00 9.69 -26.13
N LYS A 281 -8.89 10.27 -27.33
CA LYS A 281 -7.68 10.98 -27.77
C LYS A 281 -7.37 12.18 -26.87
N ALA A 282 -8.38 12.95 -26.48
CA ALA A 282 -8.23 14.07 -25.55
C ALA A 282 -7.78 13.62 -24.15
N LYS A 283 -8.31 12.49 -23.63
CA LYS A 283 -7.89 11.94 -22.33
C LYS A 283 -6.45 11.41 -22.32
N LEU A 284 -5.99 10.90 -23.45
CA LEU A 284 -4.63 10.38 -23.61
C LEU A 284 -3.62 11.45 -24.07
N GLY A 285 -4.07 12.68 -24.37
CA GLY A 285 -3.20 13.74 -24.88
C GLY A 285 -2.67 13.49 -26.29
N ILE A 286 -3.39 12.71 -27.09
CA ILE A 286 -2.99 12.34 -28.46
C ILE A 286 -3.52 13.38 -29.44
N GLU A 287 -2.62 14.12 -30.09
CA GLU A 287 -2.93 15.01 -31.21
C GLU A 287 -2.76 14.25 -32.54
N PHE A 288 -3.76 13.40 -32.87
CA PHE A 288 -3.78 12.65 -34.13
C PHE A 288 -5.14 12.78 -34.84
N ASP A 289 -5.11 13.25 -36.08
CA ASP A 289 -6.30 13.66 -36.85
C ASP A 289 -7.07 12.49 -37.53
N GLY A 290 -6.60 11.25 -37.40
CA GLY A 290 -7.27 10.05 -37.94
C GLY A 290 -7.92 9.18 -36.86
N ASP A 291 -9.06 8.54 -37.15
CA ASP A 291 -9.75 7.67 -36.18
C ASP A 291 -8.95 6.40 -35.83
N ASP A 292 -8.14 5.92 -36.77
CA ASP A 292 -7.20 4.81 -36.60
C ASP A 292 -5.84 5.35 -36.13
N VAL A 293 -5.62 5.38 -34.82
CA VAL A 293 -4.39 5.90 -34.21
C VAL A 293 -3.31 4.81 -34.24
N PRO A 294 -2.13 5.05 -34.82
CA PRO A 294 -1.06 4.07 -34.83
C PRO A 294 -0.49 3.80 -33.43
N GLU A 295 -0.04 2.56 -33.20
CA GLU A 295 0.55 2.11 -31.95
C GLU A 295 1.74 2.97 -31.49
N THR A 296 2.48 3.55 -32.43
CA THR A 296 3.60 4.46 -32.15
C THR A 296 3.16 5.75 -31.45
N GLU A 297 1.99 6.30 -31.81
CA GLU A 297 1.44 7.50 -31.16
C GLU A 297 0.81 7.18 -29.79
N LEU A 298 0.27 5.97 -29.62
CA LEU A 298 -0.20 5.47 -28.33
C LEU A 298 0.94 5.31 -27.33
N LEU A 299 2.07 4.74 -27.75
CA LEU A 299 3.27 4.57 -26.92
C LEU A 299 3.86 5.92 -26.49
N LYS A 300 3.98 6.88 -27.41
CA LYS A 300 4.45 8.24 -27.09
C LYS A 300 3.56 8.94 -26.07
N ALA A 301 2.24 8.80 -26.20
CA ALA A 301 1.29 9.36 -25.25
C ALA A 301 1.38 8.71 -23.87
N ALA A 302 1.55 7.38 -23.81
CA ALA A 302 1.75 6.65 -22.57
C ALA A 302 3.05 7.09 -21.85
N GLU A 303 4.15 7.27 -22.59
CA GLU A 303 5.42 7.78 -22.06
C GLU A 303 5.30 9.22 -21.54
N ALA A 304 4.63 10.11 -22.29
CA ALA A 304 4.39 11.49 -21.88
C ALA A 304 3.53 11.56 -20.60
N LEU A 305 2.50 10.71 -20.49
CA LEU A 305 1.66 10.64 -19.30
C LEU A 305 2.43 10.08 -18.10
N ALA A 306 3.26 9.05 -18.30
CA ALA A 306 4.13 8.52 -17.26
C ALA A 306 5.13 9.57 -16.75
N ALA A 307 5.71 10.38 -17.63
CA ALA A 307 6.59 11.49 -17.26
C ALA A 307 5.85 12.60 -16.47
N GLN A 308 4.61 12.92 -16.83
CA GLN A 308 3.77 13.85 -16.07
C GLN A 308 3.40 13.32 -14.68
N VAL A 309 3.05 12.04 -14.57
CA VAL A 309 2.77 11.40 -13.27
C VAL A 309 4.03 11.39 -12.38
N THR A 310 5.19 11.14 -12.96
CA THR A 310 6.48 11.14 -12.24
C THR A 310 6.89 12.52 -11.76
N THR A 311 6.49 13.59 -12.46
CA THR A 311 6.75 14.98 -12.05
C THR A 311 5.73 15.53 -11.06
N LEU A 312 4.47 15.07 -11.07
CA LEU A 312 3.43 15.49 -10.11
C LEU A 312 3.60 14.86 -8.70
N GLN A 313 4.22 13.68 -8.60
CA GLN A 313 4.48 13.03 -7.30
C GLN A 313 5.45 13.80 -6.38
N PRO A 314 6.60 14.32 -6.84
CA PRO A 314 7.54 15.04 -5.97
C PRO A 314 7.08 16.45 -5.58
N THR A 315 6.35 17.18 -6.42
CA THR A 315 5.87 18.55 -6.11
C THR A 315 4.83 18.55 -5.01
N ASN A 316 3.91 17.58 -5.01
CA ASN A 316 2.91 17.43 -3.97
C ASN A 316 3.51 17.03 -2.62
N LEU A 317 4.59 16.22 -2.63
CA LEU A 317 5.27 15.81 -1.40
C LEU A 317 6.01 16.98 -0.74
N ALA A 318 6.68 17.83 -1.52
CA ALA A 318 7.39 19.00 -1.00
C ALA A 318 6.43 20.03 -0.38
N GLU A 319 5.31 20.32 -1.04
CA GLU A 319 4.31 21.25 -0.50
C GLU A 319 3.60 20.73 0.75
N LEU A 320 3.27 19.43 0.79
CA LEU A 320 2.66 18.80 1.97
C LEU A 320 3.65 18.77 3.15
N THR A 321 4.93 18.54 2.88
CA THR A 321 5.99 18.58 3.90
C THR A 321 6.12 19.98 4.49
N ALA A 322 6.21 21.02 3.66
CA ALA A 322 6.30 22.41 4.13
C ALA A 322 5.06 22.85 4.93
N LYS A 323 3.85 22.40 4.54
CA LYS A 323 2.61 22.66 5.30
C LYS A 323 2.59 21.92 6.64
N SER A 324 3.13 20.69 6.70
CA SER A 324 3.27 19.93 7.94
C SER A 324 4.20 20.63 8.92
N GLU A 325 5.38 21.07 8.47
CA GLU A 325 6.34 21.77 9.32
C GLU A 325 5.78 23.07 9.91
N LEU A 326 5.01 23.84 9.12
CA LEU A 326 4.34 25.04 9.60
C LEU A 326 3.22 24.71 10.62
N ALA A 327 2.48 23.61 10.41
CA ALA A 327 1.45 23.16 11.34
C ALA A 327 2.03 22.67 12.68
N ASP A 328 3.21 22.05 12.66
CA ASP A 328 3.92 21.60 13.87
C ASP A 328 4.46 22.80 14.67
N LYS A 329 4.99 23.82 13.98
CA LYS A 329 5.42 25.07 14.62
C LYS A 329 4.26 25.76 15.34
N LEU A 330 3.11 25.91 14.69
CA LEU A 330 1.93 26.53 15.29
C LEU A 330 1.35 25.73 16.46
N LEU A 331 1.42 24.39 16.38
CA LEU A 331 1.03 23.51 17.48
C LEU A 331 1.96 23.71 18.69
N GLY A 332 3.28 23.79 18.46
CA GLY A 332 4.28 24.06 19.49
C GLY A 332 4.01 25.38 20.22
N GLU A 333 3.84 26.48 19.47
CA GLU A 333 3.52 27.80 20.03
C GLU A 333 2.25 27.79 20.89
N LYS A 334 1.21 27.07 20.46
CA LYS A 334 -0.02 26.91 21.25
C LYS A 334 0.18 26.07 22.50
N ARG A 335 0.99 25.02 22.42
CA ARG A 335 1.30 24.17 23.57
C ARG A 335 2.08 24.94 24.63
N ASP A 336 3.06 25.74 24.21
CA ASP A 336 3.83 26.61 25.11
C ASP A 336 2.94 27.62 25.84
N GLU A 337 1.99 28.23 25.11
CA GLU A 337 1.03 29.16 25.71
C GLU A 337 0.10 28.48 26.72
N VAL A 338 -0.35 27.25 26.44
CA VAL A 338 -1.15 26.46 27.38
C VAL A 338 -0.33 26.10 28.63
N VAL A 339 0.94 25.71 28.48
CA VAL A 339 1.85 25.46 29.63
C VAL A 339 2.03 26.72 30.46
N ARG A 340 2.23 27.87 29.82
CA ARG A 340 2.37 29.17 30.50
C ARG A 340 1.12 29.49 31.32
N LEU A 341 -0.08 29.34 30.74
CA LEU A 341 -1.36 29.56 31.41
C LEU A 341 -1.59 28.56 32.55
N ALA A 342 -1.24 27.28 32.37
CA ALA A 342 -1.35 26.26 33.40
C ALA A 342 -0.44 26.59 34.59
N LYS A 343 0.81 26.99 34.35
CA LYS A 343 1.73 27.41 35.42
C LYS A 343 1.17 28.59 36.19
N LEU A 344 0.66 29.60 35.48
CA LEU A 344 0.05 30.77 36.09
C LEU A 344 -1.19 30.40 36.92
N ALA A 345 -2.04 29.50 36.43
CA ALA A 345 -3.25 29.06 37.10
C ALA A 345 -2.99 28.19 38.35
N GLU A 346 -1.99 27.31 38.31
CA GLU A 346 -1.76 26.30 39.34
C GLU A 346 -0.71 26.72 40.37
N LEU A 347 0.39 27.29 39.92
CA LEU A 347 1.52 27.70 40.75
C LEU A 347 1.43 29.19 41.15
N GLY A 348 0.72 30.01 40.38
CA GLY A 348 0.65 31.46 40.63
C GLY A 348 2.02 32.12 40.46
N ALA A 349 2.49 32.82 41.49
CA ALA A 349 3.82 33.46 41.51
C ALA A 349 4.94 32.55 42.04
N ALA A 350 4.63 31.30 42.41
CA ALA A 350 5.62 30.36 42.89
C ALA A 350 6.45 29.79 41.72
N GLU A 351 7.77 29.74 41.88
CA GLU A 351 8.65 29.03 40.95
C GLU A 351 8.50 27.51 41.17
N GLY A 352 8.28 26.77 40.08
CA GLY A 352 8.08 25.32 40.15
C GLY A 352 7.67 24.72 38.82
N GLU A 353 7.59 23.38 38.80
CA GLU A 353 7.07 22.63 37.66
C GLU A 353 5.60 22.26 37.86
N LEU A 354 4.89 22.07 36.75
CA LEU A 354 3.52 21.56 36.79
C LEU A 354 3.53 20.13 37.35
N GLU A 355 2.40 19.71 37.91
CA GLU A 355 2.22 18.30 38.25
C GLU A 355 2.49 17.44 36.99
N PRO A 356 3.25 16.33 37.11
CA PRO A 356 3.63 15.50 35.96
C PRO A 356 2.45 15.11 35.08
N VAL A 357 1.30 14.77 35.68
CA VAL A 357 0.08 14.39 34.96
C VAL A 357 -0.46 15.55 34.10
N VAL A 358 -0.41 16.78 34.61
CA VAL A 358 -0.85 17.99 33.89
C VAL A 358 0.14 18.32 32.76
N ALA A 359 1.43 18.22 33.02
CA ALA A 359 2.48 18.44 32.03
C ALA A 359 2.39 17.44 30.86
N GLU A 360 2.22 16.15 31.16
CA GLU A 360 2.05 15.08 30.16
C GLU A 360 0.75 15.26 29.37
N THR A 361 -0.35 15.64 30.04
CA THR A 361 -1.64 15.90 29.38
C THR A 361 -1.56 17.04 28.36
N ILE A 362 -0.77 18.09 28.63
CA ILE A 362 -0.55 19.20 27.69
C ILE A 362 0.43 18.78 26.57
N ALA A 363 1.44 17.98 26.90
CA ALA A 363 2.41 17.47 25.94
C ALA A 363 1.77 16.56 24.87
N ASP A 364 0.88 15.66 25.28
CA ASP A 364 0.21 14.69 24.39
C ASP A 364 -1.09 15.23 23.76
N ALA A 365 -1.49 16.48 24.07
CA ALA A 365 -2.71 17.07 23.53
C ALA A 365 -2.55 17.50 22.06
N GLY A 366 -3.45 16.99 21.21
CA GLY A 366 -3.67 17.50 19.86
C GLY A 366 -4.41 18.85 19.83
N PHE A 367 -4.54 19.46 18.66
CA PHE A 367 -5.01 20.86 18.50
C PHE A 367 -6.33 21.20 19.19
N GLU A 368 -7.41 20.42 18.99
CA GLU A 368 -8.72 20.68 19.60
C GLU A 368 -8.65 20.61 21.14
N ARG A 369 -7.85 19.66 21.65
CA ARG A 369 -7.63 19.51 23.07
C ARG A 369 -6.81 20.66 23.64
N LEU A 370 -5.76 21.11 22.95
CA LEU A 370 -5.00 22.31 23.30
C LEU A 370 -5.88 23.56 23.32
N GLN A 371 -6.81 23.71 22.38
CA GLN A 371 -7.74 24.84 22.35
C GLN A 371 -8.72 24.82 23.53
N SER A 372 -9.18 23.63 23.90
CA SER A 372 -10.01 23.43 25.09
C SER A 372 -9.22 23.73 26.38
N LEU A 373 -7.99 23.24 26.48
CA LEU A 373 -7.10 23.48 27.63
C LEU A 373 -6.69 24.95 27.74
N HIS A 374 -6.44 25.63 26.61
CA HIS A 374 -6.18 27.07 26.56
C HIS A 374 -7.33 27.84 27.19
N THR A 375 -8.56 27.59 26.73
CA THR A 375 -9.76 28.25 27.28
C THR A 375 -9.94 27.97 28.77
N TYR A 376 -9.72 26.71 29.17
CA TYR A 376 -9.82 26.28 30.56
C TYR A 376 -8.79 26.99 31.46
N TYR A 377 -7.50 26.94 31.12
CA TYR A 377 -6.44 27.53 31.93
C TYR A 377 -6.43 29.06 31.84
N GLN A 378 -6.87 29.65 30.74
CA GLN A 378 -7.09 31.10 30.65
C GLN A 378 -8.12 31.56 31.68
N LYS A 379 -9.25 30.85 31.80
CA LYS A 379 -10.27 31.15 32.80
C LYS A 379 -9.74 30.95 34.23
N LYS A 380 -9.08 29.82 34.49
CA LYS A 380 -8.51 29.48 35.81
C LYS A 380 -7.43 30.48 36.24
N ALA A 381 -6.60 30.95 35.30
CA ALA A 381 -5.61 31.99 35.55
C ALA A 381 -6.27 33.35 35.83
N ALA A 382 -7.32 33.72 35.10
CA ALA A 382 -8.08 34.94 35.33
C ALA A 382 -8.82 34.95 36.68
N GLU A 383 -9.33 33.80 37.13
CA GLU A 383 -9.94 33.63 38.46
C GLU A 383 -8.92 33.78 39.58
N ARG A 384 -7.67 33.35 39.34
CA ARG A 384 -6.57 33.46 40.30
C ARG A 384 -5.96 34.86 40.38
N PHE A 385 -5.95 35.57 39.26
CA PHE A 385 -5.54 36.97 39.17
C PHE A 385 -6.74 37.82 38.74
N PRO A 386 -7.79 37.92 39.58
CA PRO A 386 -8.96 38.72 39.25
C PRO A 386 -8.51 40.15 39.06
N GLN A 387 -8.87 40.76 37.93
CA GLN A 387 -8.51 42.14 37.64
C GLN A 387 -9.19 43.09 38.63
N THR A 388 -8.57 43.32 39.78
CA THR A 388 -8.93 44.44 40.65
C THR A 388 -8.25 45.69 40.11
N GLY A 389 -8.94 46.35 39.17
CA GLY A 389 -8.83 47.79 38.92
C GLY A 389 -7.68 48.27 38.02
N ARG A 390 -7.91 48.31 36.70
CA ARG A 390 -7.85 49.57 35.92
C ARG A 390 -8.52 49.38 34.56
N SER A 391 -9.49 50.25 34.31
CA SER A 391 -10.26 50.39 33.08
C SER A 391 -9.39 50.65 31.85
N SER A 392 -9.71 50.02 30.73
CA SER A 392 -10.28 50.66 29.54
C SER A 392 -10.13 49.74 28.33
N PHE A 393 -11.26 49.16 27.89
CA PHE A 393 -11.72 49.04 26.51
C PHE A 393 -12.68 47.87 26.43
N GLU A 394 -13.92 48.13 26.82
CA GLU A 394 -15.04 47.54 26.10
C GLU A 394 -14.99 48.05 24.66
N ASN A 395 -14.93 47.13 23.69
CA ASN A 395 -15.93 47.10 22.63
C ASN A 395 -15.92 45.72 21.99
N ASN A 396 -16.94 44.94 22.31
CA ASN A 396 -17.43 43.88 21.45
C ASN A 396 -18.22 44.51 20.30
N GLY A 397 -17.96 44.08 19.08
CA GLY A 397 -18.87 44.23 17.95
C GLY A 397 -18.33 45.12 16.84
N GLU A 398 -17.69 44.49 15.85
CA GLU A 398 -17.91 44.83 14.44
C GLU A 398 -17.42 43.65 13.59
N ILE A 399 -18.38 42.79 13.25
CA ILE A 399 -18.37 42.10 11.97
C ILE A 399 -18.52 43.21 10.94
N GLU A 400 -17.54 43.44 10.08
CA GLU A 400 -17.76 43.78 8.67
C GLU A 400 -16.46 43.87 7.85
N ASN A 401 -16.50 43.16 6.71
CA ASN A 401 -15.76 43.35 5.45
C ASN A 401 -14.65 44.41 5.39
N ALA A 402 -13.44 43.97 5.03
CA ALA A 402 -12.51 44.79 4.26
C ALA A 402 -11.72 43.94 3.24
N GLY A 403 -12.44 43.50 2.20
CA GLY A 403 -11.85 43.45 0.88
C GLY A 403 -11.67 44.88 0.35
N ASN A 404 -10.63 45.05 -0.44
CA ASN A 404 -10.38 46.16 -1.36
C ASN A 404 -9.65 47.40 -0.80
N GLY A 405 -8.56 47.80 -1.47
CA GLY A 405 -8.01 49.16 -1.36
C GLY A 405 -6.50 49.33 -1.24
N LYS A 406 -5.68 48.63 -2.06
CA LYS A 406 -4.31 49.12 -2.31
C LYS A 406 -4.33 50.05 -3.53
N LYS A 407 -4.16 51.36 -3.30
CA LYS A 407 -3.69 52.32 -4.32
C LYS A 407 -2.53 53.16 -3.76
N PRO A 408 -1.66 53.69 -4.64
CA PRO A 408 -0.22 53.68 -4.42
C PRO A 408 0.36 55.06 -4.07
N ALA A 409 1.60 55.04 -3.57
CA ALA A 409 2.43 56.21 -3.34
C ALA A 409 2.70 56.95 -4.66
N GLY A 410 2.39 58.26 -4.68
CA GLY A 410 2.73 59.15 -5.78
C GLY A 410 4.21 59.50 -5.78
N SER A 411 4.82 59.49 -6.97
CA SER A 411 6.02 60.26 -7.26
C SER A 411 5.73 61.21 -8.43
N LYS A 412 6.13 62.47 -8.25
CA LYS A 412 6.05 63.54 -9.25
C LYS A 412 7.16 63.35 -10.29
N GLY A 413 6.85 63.62 -11.55
CA GLY A 413 7.88 63.73 -12.59
C GLY A 413 7.28 63.94 -13.98
N SER A 414 7.03 65.20 -14.32
CA SER A 414 6.76 65.68 -15.68
C SER A 414 7.96 65.41 -16.60
N VAL A 415 7.73 64.92 -17.83
CA VAL A 415 8.44 65.40 -19.04
C VAL A 415 7.55 65.21 -20.27
N ASN A 416 7.48 66.27 -21.09
CA ASN A 416 6.96 66.30 -22.46
C ASN A 416 7.83 65.49 -23.44
N GLY A 417 7.18 64.91 -24.45
CA GLY A 417 7.52 65.18 -25.84
C GLY A 417 8.60 64.34 -26.55
N MET A 418 8.13 63.75 -27.66
CA MET A 418 8.79 63.57 -28.96
C MET A 418 9.79 62.41 -29.18
N PHE A 419 9.47 61.71 -30.28
CA PHE A 419 10.12 60.61 -31.01
C PHE A 419 9.88 59.18 -30.52
#